data_AF-A0A937J980-F1
#
_entry.id   AF-A0A937J980-F1
#
_cell.length_a   1.000
_cell.length_b   1.000
_cell.length_c   1.000
_cell.angle_alpha   90.00
_cell.angle_beta   90.00
_cell.angle_gamma   90.00
#
_symmetry.space_group_name_H-M   'P 1'
#
loop_
_entity.id
_entity.type
_entity.pdbx_description
1 polymer ?
#
loop_
_entity_poly.entity_id
_entity_poly.type
_entity_poly.pdbx_seq_one_letter_code
_entity_poly.pdbx_strand_id
1 'polypeptide(L)'
;MAQKPTKTRASAKAQIESKIKAAARPRQRAVQERAEITIEKIRVAAIRLFAERGYDGTSIREVENVAGVNRGLVNYHFDNKEALWKAALDQVFGLLETHTKDRAELYRDLPPKERIAYVIRSQVRFNAAHPELNQLMMQEAKSDTPRLHYIVDTYVRPIMEWLQHTAMEALPIEQNEFLYWYYMFLGSSTTVYSMAPESKLLFGVDVMEEKMIDRHVALTTEFLLTRIGGETAK
;
A
#
# COMPACT_ATOMS: atom_id res chain seq x y z
N MET A 1 15.38 65.33 -40.97
CA MET A 1 16.08 64.04 -40.88
C MET A 1 15.74 63.40 -39.54
N ALA A 2 15.09 62.24 -39.57
CA ALA A 2 14.45 61.61 -38.41
C ALA A 2 15.42 60.76 -37.57
N GLN A 3 15.37 60.91 -36.24
CA GLN A 3 16.08 60.08 -35.27
C GLN A 3 15.42 58.70 -35.14
N LYS A 4 16.22 57.63 -35.22
CA LYS A 4 15.85 56.28 -34.78
C LYS A 4 16.46 56.01 -33.40
N PRO A 5 15.66 55.57 -32.42
CA PRO A 5 16.16 54.64 -31.41
C PRO A 5 15.15 53.51 -31.14
N THR A 6 15.48 52.24 -31.43
CA THR A 6 14.58 51.12 -31.07
C THR A 6 15.21 49.74 -30.84
N LYS A 7 16.52 49.53 -31.02
CA LYS A 7 17.13 48.18 -30.89
C LYS A 7 17.70 47.84 -29.50
N THR A 8 18.10 48.81 -28.68
CA THR A 8 18.83 48.57 -27.42
C THR A 8 17.91 48.15 -26.25
N ARG A 9 16.66 48.61 -26.22
CA ARG A 9 15.72 48.38 -25.11
C ARG A 9 15.13 46.97 -25.09
N ALA A 10 14.94 46.37 -26.26
CA ALA A 10 14.37 45.02 -26.41
C ALA A 10 15.37 43.92 -25.99
N SER A 11 16.66 44.09 -26.29
CA SER A 11 17.74 43.17 -25.89
C SER A 11 17.99 43.16 -24.38
N ALA A 12 17.96 44.33 -23.74
CA ALA A 12 18.08 44.45 -22.28
C ALA A 12 16.88 43.84 -21.54
N LYS A 13 15.66 44.03 -22.06
CA LYS A 13 14.44 43.43 -21.48
C LYS A 13 14.45 41.90 -21.55
N ALA A 14 14.90 41.33 -22.67
CA ALA A 14 15.04 39.88 -22.84
C ALA A 14 16.10 39.26 -21.90
N GLN A 15 17.23 39.94 -21.67
CA GLN A 15 18.26 39.51 -20.71
C GLN A 15 17.77 39.59 -19.25
N ILE A 16 16.96 40.59 -18.91
CA ILE A 16 16.35 40.71 -17.58
C ILE A 16 15.29 39.61 -17.37
N GLU A 17 14.43 39.35 -18.35
CA GLU A 17 13.44 38.27 -18.29
C GLU A 17 14.09 36.88 -18.19
N SER A 18 15.21 36.65 -18.89
CA SER A 18 15.97 35.39 -18.79
C SER A 18 16.61 35.20 -17.41
N LYS A 19 17.17 36.27 -16.82
CA LYS A 19 17.74 36.24 -15.46
C LYS A 19 16.66 36.04 -14.38
N ILE A 20 15.47 36.65 -14.55
CA ILE A 20 14.34 36.45 -13.64
C ILE A 20 13.82 35.00 -13.73
N LYS A 21 13.67 34.44 -14.94
CA LYS A 21 13.31 33.02 -15.12
C LYS A 21 14.35 32.06 -14.53
N ALA A 22 15.64 32.36 -14.71
CA ALA A 22 16.72 31.56 -14.15
C ALA A 22 16.74 31.60 -12.61
N ALA A 23 16.46 32.76 -12.00
CA ALA A 23 16.36 32.92 -10.54
C ALA A 23 15.05 32.37 -9.93
N ALA A 24 13.97 32.30 -10.71
CA ALA A 24 12.69 31.73 -10.27
C ALA A 24 12.69 30.19 -10.19
N ARG A 25 13.47 29.51 -11.04
CA ARG A 25 13.58 28.04 -11.08
C ARG A 25 14.03 27.41 -9.76
N PRO A 26 15.11 27.86 -9.09
CA PRO A 26 15.52 27.34 -7.78
C PRO A 26 14.46 27.54 -6.69
N ARG A 27 13.77 28.69 -6.70
CA ARG A 27 12.73 29.03 -5.71
C ARG A 27 11.48 28.17 -5.89
N GLN A 28 11.07 27.91 -7.13
CA GLN A 28 9.95 27.00 -7.42
C GLN A 28 10.26 25.56 -7.00
N ARG A 29 11.47 25.06 -7.30
CA ARG A 29 11.89 23.72 -6.89
C ARG A 29 11.89 23.54 -5.38
N ALA A 30 12.39 24.53 -4.63
CA ALA A 30 12.39 24.48 -3.17
C ALA A 30 10.97 24.55 -2.55
N VAL A 31 10.02 25.24 -3.20
CA VAL A 31 8.61 25.25 -2.77
C VAL A 31 7.94 23.91 -3.04
N GLN A 32 8.21 23.31 -4.20
CA GLN A 32 7.68 22.00 -4.57
C GLN A 32 8.20 20.89 -3.66
N GLU A 33 9.51 20.87 -3.38
CA GLU A 33 10.14 19.93 -2.45
C GLU A 33 9.55 20.03 -1.03
N ARG A 34 9.30 21.26 -0.56
CA ARG A 34 8.62 21.47 0.74
C ARG A 34 7.19 20.94 0.73
N ALA A 35 6.44 21.16 -0.36
CA ALA A 35 5.08 20.65 -0.50
C ALA A 35 5.07 19.12 -0.51
N GLU A 36 6.00 18.48 -1.21
CA GLU A 36 6.16 17.02 -1.24
C GLU A 36 6.45 16.45 0.16
N ILE A 37 7.37 17.07 0.91
CA ILE A 37 7.66 16.68 2.31
C ILE A 37 6.42 16.83 3.20
N THR A 38 5.66 17.92 3.04
CA THR A 38 4.42 18.14 3.81
C THR A 38 3.34 17.12 3.46
N ILE A 39 3.14 16.83 2.17
CA ILE A 39 2.21 15.80 1.68
C ILE A 39 2.58 14.45 2.28
N GLU A 40 3.86 14.09 2.30
CA GLU A 40 4.31 12.80 2.82
C GLU A 40 4.08 12.69 4.34
N LYS A 41 4.37 13.74 5.11
CA LYS A 41 4.07 13.78 6.54
C LYS A 41 2.58 13.56 6.82
N ILE A 42 1.72 14.23 6.05
CA ILE A 42 0.27 14.10 6.16
C ILE A 42 -0.16 12.67 5.83
N ARG A 43 0.37 12.11 4.73
CA ARG A 43 0.06 10.75 4.28
C ARG A 43 0.44 9.70 5.30
N VAL A 44 1.66 9.75 5.85
CA VAL A 44 2.13 8.83 6.90
C VAL A 44 1.24 8.91 8.16
N ALA A 45 0.91 10.13 8.59
CA ALA A 45 0.01 10.33 9.73
C ALA A 45 -1.40 9.77 9.46
N ALA A 46 -1.92 9.97 8.24
CA ALA A 46 -3.23 9.48 7.84
C ALA A 46 -3.28 7.94 7.78
N ILE A 47 -2.30 7.29 7.16
CA ILE A 47 -2.21 5.82 7.09
C ILE A 47 -2.27 5.23 8.50
N ARG A 48 -1.44 5.75 9.41
CA ARG A 48 -1.40 5.31 10.80
C ARG A 48 -2.76 5.47 11.50
N LEU A 49 -3.36 6.66 11.43
CA LEU A 49 -4.62 6.93 12.13
C LEU A 49 -5.78 6.12 11.56
N PHE A 50 -5.88 6.00 10.24
CA PHE A 50 -6.92 5.18 9.61
C PHE A 50 -6.74 3.69 9.91
N ALA A 51 -5.51 3.17 9.98
CA ALA A 51 -5.24 1.79 10.37
C ALA A 51 -5.65 1.52 11.83
N GLU A 52 -5.26 2.43 12.74
CA GLU A 52 -5.53 2.29 14.18
C GLU A 52 -7.01 2.51 14.54
N ARG A 53 -7.69 3.47 13.91
CA ARG A 53 -8.99 4.00 14.36
C ARG A 53 -10.11 3.91 13.33
N GLY A 54 -9.80 3.45 12.12
CA GLY A 54 -10.73 3.46 10.99
C GLY A 54 -11.01 4.86 10.44
N TYR A 55 -11.78 4.91 9.35
CA TYR A 55 -12.19 6.17 8.74
C TYR A 55 -12.96 7.04 9.73
N ASP A 56 -14.06 6.54 10.30
CA ASP A 56 -14.98 7.34 11.12
C ASP A 56 -14.35 7.84 12.43
N GLY A 57 -13.42 7.08 13.01
CA GLY A 57 -12.67 7.44 14.22
C GLY A 57 -11.51 8.44 14.02
N THR A 58 -11.27 8.91 12.79
CA THR A 58 -10.15 9.81 12.46
C THR A 58 -10.66 11.18 12.02
N SER A 59 -10.15 12.27 12.60
CA SER A 59 -10.43 13.63 12.14
C SER A 59 -9.25 14.27 11.39
N ILE A 60 -9.54 15.20 10.48
CA ILE A 60 -8.51 15.96 9.76
C ILE A 60 -7.58 16.71 10.71
N ARG A 61 -8.14 17.25 11.80
CA ARG A 61 -7.38 17.96 12.82
C ARG A 61 -6.38 17.04 13.54
N GLU A 62 -6.76 15.80 13.81
CA GLU A 62 -5.84 14.82 14.40
C GLU A 62 -4.72 14.45 13.42
N VAL A 63 -5.03 14.29 12.13
CA VAL A 63 -4.01 14.06 11.10
C VAL A 63 -3.01 15.23 11.08
N GLU A 64 -3.49 16.47 11.08
CA GLU A 64 -2.62 17.66 11.09
C GLU A 64 -1.70 17.69 12.32
N ASN A 65 -2.26 17.39 13.50
CA ASN A 65 -1.51 17.34 14.75
C ASN A 65 -0.43 16.24 14.72
N VAL A 66 -0.79 15.02 14.28
CA VAL A 66 0.15 13.88 14.21
C VAL A 66 1.22 14.11 13.14
N ALA A 67 0.87 14.72 12.01
CA ALA A 67 1.83 15.08 10.96
C ALA A 67 2.75 16.25 11.36
N GLY A 68 2.44 16.97 12.44
CA GLY A 68 3.18 18.16 12.87
C GLY A 68 3.12 19.30 11.86
N VAL A 69 1.97 19.46 11.18
CA VAL A 69 1.75 20.49 10.16
C VAL A 69 0.76 21.55 10.66
N ASN A 70 0.84 22.75 10.08
CA ASN A 70 -0.09 23.83 10.41
C ASN A 70 -1.53 23.46 10.03
N ARG A 71 -2.47 23.99 10.82
CA ARG A 71 -3.90 23.83 10.59
C ARG A 71 -4.31 24.30 9.20
N GLY A 72 -5.14 23.51 8.53
CA GLY A 72 -5.63 23.75 7.17
C GLY A 72 -4.74 23.16 6.07
N LEU A 73 -3.53 22.68 6.37
CA LEU A 73 -2.64 22.13 5.35
C LEU A 73 -3.13 20.80 4.79
N VAL A 74 -3.89 20.00 5.55
CA VAL A 74 -4.51 18.81 4.98
C VAL A 74 -5.53 19.21 3.92
N ASN A 75 -6.47 20.09 4.24
CA ASN A 75 -7.48 20.55 3.29
C ASN A 75 -6.88 21.31 2.09
N TYR A 76 -5.71 21.93 2.27
CA TYR A 76 -4.97 22.58 1.20
C TYR A 76 -4.38 21.58 0.19
N HIS A 77 -3.94 20.41 0.65
CA HIS A 77 -3.33 19.38 -0.20
C HIS A 77 -4.31 18.28 -0.63
N PHE A 78 -5.35 18.02 0.16
CA PHE A 78 -6.36 16.99 -0.02
C PHE A 78 -7.72 17.62 0.20
N ASP A 79 -8.54 17.72 -0.84
CA ASP A 79 -9.80 18.49 -0.83
C ASP A 79 -10.71 18.17 0.36
N ASN A 80 -10.72 16.91 0.79
CA ASN A 80 -11.50 16.44 1.93
C ASN A 80 -10.88 15.16 2.54
N LYS A 81 -11.52 14.67 3.61
CA LYS A 81 -11.11 13.44 4.31
C LYS A 81 -11.16 12.18 3.45
N GLU A 82 -12.12 12.09 2.53
CA GLU A 82 -12.22 10.95 1.61
C GLU A 82 -11.06 10.96 0.61
N ALA A 83 -10.67 12.13 0.08
CA ALA A 83 -9.51 12.28 -0.79
C ALA A 83 -8.21 11.91 -0.07
N LEU A 84 -8.05 12.32 1.20
CA LEU A 84 -6.93 11.91 2.03
C LEU A 84 -6.93 10.40 2.28
N TRP A 85 -8.08 9.81 2.56
CA TRP A 85 -8.23 8.37 2.78
C TRP A 85 -7.88 7.57 1.51
N LYS A 86 -8.36 7.99 0.34
CA LYS A 86 -7.98 7.39 -0.94
C LYS A 86 -6.47 7.49 -1.19
N ALA A 87 -5.87 8.65 -0.93
CA ALA A 87 -4.42 8.82 -1.05
C ALA A 87 -3.63 7.94 -0.08
N ALA A 88 -4.15 7.68 1.12
CA ALA A 88 -3.56 6.71 2.06
C ALA A 88 -3.65 5.28 1.50
N LEU A 89 -4.80 4.89 0.95
CA LEU A 89 -4.97 3.60 0.28
C LEU A 89 -4.04 3.44 -0.92
N ASP A 90 -3.95 4.45 -1.79
CA ASP A 90 -3.08 4.43 -2.98
C ASP A 90 -1.62 4.14 -2.60
N GLN A 91 -1.15 4.72 -1.49
CA GLN A 91 0.20 4.47 -1.00
C GLN A 91 0.37 3.02 -0.55
N VAL A 92 -0.57 2.54 0.28
CA VAL A 92 -0.45 1.24 0.93
C VAL A 92 -0.67 0.11 -0.09
N PHE A 93 -1.67 0.22 -0.95
CA PHE A 93 -1.90 -0.72 -2.04
C PHE A 93 -0.88 -0.58 -3.17
N GLY A 94 -0.32 0.60 -3.41
CA GLY A 94 0.78 0.80 -4.35
C GLY A 94 2.04 0.03 -3.96
N LEU A 95 2.31 -0.11 -2.66
CA LEU A 95 3.39 -0.99 -2.17
C LEU A 95 3.10 -2.46 -2.50
N LEU A 96 1.87 -2.93 -2.30
CA LEU A 96 1.47 -4.30 -2.65
C LEU A 96 1.55 -4.54 -4.17
N GLU A 97 1.10 -3.57 -4.97
CA GLU A 97 1.14 -3.62 -6.42
C GLU A 97 2.59 -3.68 -6.92
N THR A 98 3.46 -2.80 -6.43
CA THR A 98 4.90 -2.79 -6.76
C THR A 98 5.54 -4.12 -6.36
N HIS A 99 5.28 -4.58 -5.13
CA HIS A 99 5.78 -5.86 -4.63
C HIS A 99 5.30 -7.05 -5.50
N THR A 100 4.08 -7.01 -6.02
CA THR A 100 3.52 -8.09 -6.86
C THR A 100 4.04 -8.02 -8.29
N LYS A 101 4.06 -6.82 -8.90
CA LYS A 101 4.45 -6.59 -10.30
C LYS A 101 5.94 -6.82 -10.54
N ASP A 102 6.80 -6.25 -9.70
CA ASP A 102 8.26 -6.39 -9.82
C ASP A 102 8.69 -7.86 -9.75
N ARG A 103 7.84 -8.69 -9.15
CA ARG A 103 8.10 -10.11 -8.93
C ARG A 103 7.36 -11.00 -9.94
N ALA A 104 6.34 -10.50 -10.64
CA ALA A 104 5.56 -11.24 -11.62
C ALA A 104 6.40 -11.83 -12.75
N GLU A 105 7.47 -11.14 -13.14
CA GLU A 105 8.42 -11.66 -14.12
C GLU A 105 9.30 -12.78 -13.56
N LEU A 106 9.64 -12.72 -12.27
CA LEU A 106 10.53 -13.69 -11.61
C LEU A 106 9.93 -15.09 -11.50
N TYR A 107 8.60 -15.21 -11.45
CA TYR A 107 7.92 -16.50 -11.33
C TYR A 107 7.08 -16.87 -12.55
N ARG A 108 7.09 -16.08 -13.63
CA ARG A 108 6.30 -16.38 -14.85
C ARG A 108 6.61 -17.76 -15.41
N ASP A 109 7.87 -18.15 -15.44
CA ASP A 109 8.30 -19.41 -16.06
C ASP A 109 8.38 -20.58 -15.07
N LEU A 110 8.06 -20.35 -13.79
CA LEU A 110 8.04 -21.41 -12.79
C LEU A 110 6.82 -22.34 -12.99
N PRO A 111 6.92 -23.62 -12.59
CA PRO A 111 5.76 -24.50 -12.49
C PRO A 111 4.66 -23.89 -11.59
N PRO A 112 3.36 -24.11 -11.87
CA PRO A 112 2.26 -23.50 -11.11
C PRO A 112 2.39 -23.63 -9.59
N LYS A 113 2.78 -24.80 -9.10
CA LYS A 113 3.01 -25.06 -7.66
C LYS A 113 4.12 -24.19 -7.06
N GLU A 114 5.17 -23.91 -7.82
CA GLU A 114 6.25 -23.03 -7.37
C GLU A 114 5.84 -21.55 -7.43
N ARG A 115 5.00 -21.15 -8.40
CA ARG A 115 4.42 -19.80 -8.46
C ARG A 115 3.60 -19.52 -7.21
N ILE A 116 2.66 -20.40 -6.87
CA ILE A 116 1.80 -20.17 -5.69
C ILE A 116 2.62 -20.23 -4.39
N ALA A 117 3.62 -21.11 -4.30
CA ALA A 117 4.54 -21.15 -3.17
C ALA A 117 5.30 -19.82 -3.02
N TYR A 118 5.76 -19.25 -4.12
CA TYR A 118 6.42 -17.94 -4.11
C TYR A 118 5.49 -16.84 -3.61
N VAL A 119 4.26 -16.78 -4.13
CA VAL A 119 3.24 -15.81 -3.71
C VAL A 119 3.00 -15.90 -2.21
N ILE A 120 2.81 -17.12 -1.68
CA ILE A 120 2.59 -17.33 -0.24
C ILE A 120 3.76 -16.78 0.59
N ARG A 121 5.00 -17.15 0.25
CA ARG A 121 6.19 -16.67 0.96
C ARG A 121 6.31 -15.16 0.89
N SER A 122 6.05 -14.59 -0.27
CA SER A 122 6.12 -13.15 -0.52
C SER A 122 5.07 -12.40 0.29
N GLN A 123 3.84 -12.92 0.36
CA GLN A 123 2.75 -12.32 1.11
C GLN A 123 3.05 -12.28 2.61
N VAL A 124 3.54 -13.39 3.18
CA VAL A 124 3.89 -13.44 4.61
C VAL A 124 4.93 -12.37 4.96
N ARG A 125 5.99 -12.25 4.15
CA ARG A 125 7.02 -11.21 4.36
C ARG A 125 6.48 -9.80 4.18
N PHE A 126 5.64 -9.60 3.16
CA PHE A 126 4.99 -8.31 2.95
C PHE A 126 4.12 -7.91 4.14
N ASN A 127 3.31 -8.84 4.67
CA ASN A 127 2.45 -8.58 5.82
C ASN A 127 3.25 -8.29 7.10
N ALA A 128 4.41 -8.92 7.29
CA ALA A 128 5.31 -8.63 8.40
C ALA A 128 5.90 -7.21 8.30
N ALA A 129 6.24 -6.77 7.09
CA ALA A 129 6.82 -5.45 6.83
C ALA A 129 5.79 -4.31 6.80
N HIS A 130 4.55 -4.61 6.44
CA HIS A 130 3.48 -3.63 6.20
C HIS A 130 2.16 -4.03 6.88
N PRO A 131 2.12 -4.15 8.22
CA PRO A 131 0.91 -4.53 8.94
C PRO A 131 -0.26 -3.53 8.77
N GLU A 132 0.02 -2.28 8.40
CA GLU A 132 -0.96 -1.22 8.23
C GLU A 132 -1.97 -1.53 7.11
N LEU A 133 -1.54 -2.22 6.04
CA LEU A 133 -2.43 -2.64 4.95
C LEU A 133 -3.55 -3.53 5.48
N ASN A 134 -3.17 -4.52 6.29
CA ASN A 134 -4.11 -5.49 6.84
C ASN A 134 -5.01 -4.85 7.89
N GLN A 135 -4.48 -3.93 8.70
CA GLN A 135 -5.28 -3.15 9.65
C GLN A 135 -6.33 -2.29 8.95
N LEU A 136 -5.96 -1.54 7.91
CA LEU A 136 -6.90 -0.75 7.10
C LEU A 136 -8.00 -1.62 6.51
N MET A 137 -7.64 -2.78 5.93
CA MET A 137 -8.61 -3.75 5.43
C MET A 137 -9.54 -4.26 6.53
N MET A 138 -9.01 -4.59 7.71
CA MET A 138 -9.82 -5.05 8.84
C MET A 138 -10.79 -3.99 9.38
N GLN A 139 -10.48 -2.70 9.24
CA GLN A 139 -11.40 -1.63 9.61
C GLN A 139 -12.60 -1.52 8.66
N GLU A 140 -12.37 -1.67 7.35
CA GLU A 140 -13.41 -1.47 6.33
C GLU A 140 -14.18 -2.76 5.98
N ALA A 141 -13.55 -3.94 6.06
CA ALA A 141 -14.13 -5.21 5.60
C ALA A 141 -15.26 -5.77 6.49
N LYS A 142 -15.51 -5.18 7.65
CA LYS A 142 -16.55 -5.65 8.60
C LYS A 142 -17.96 -5.20 8.24
N SER A 143 -18.08 -4.21 7.36
CA SER A 143 -19.35 -3.57 7.05
C SER A 143 -19.46 -3.34 5.55
N ASP A 144 -20.66 -3.53 5.02
CA ASP A 144 -20.98 -3.19 3.65
C ASP A 144 -21.02 -1.65 3.51
N THR A 145 -19.99 -1.08 2.91
CA THR A 145 -19.83 0.38 2.78
C THR A 145 -19.36 0.75 1.38
N PRO A 146 -19.65 1.98 0.90
CA PRO A 146 -19.09 2.48 -0.35
C PRO A 146 -17.56 2.46 -0.38
N ARG A 147 -16.91 2.57 0.78
CA ARG A 147 -15.46 2.49 0.94
C ARG A 147 -14.94 1.08 0.71
N LEU A 148 -15.61 0.07 1.25
CA LEU A 148 -15.28 -1.33 0.96
C LEU A 148 -15.41 -1.64 -0.52
N HIS A 149 -16.49 -1.17 -1.16
CA HIS A 149 -16.68 -1.35 -2.61
C HIS A 149 -15.55 -0.71 -3.40
N TYR A 150 -15.17 0.53 -3.06
CA TYR A 150 -14.04 1.21 -3.66
C TYR A 150 -12.74 0.42 -3.53
N ILE A 151 -12.43 -0.10 -2.33
CA ILE A 151 -11.21 -0.90 -2.12
C ILE A 151 -11.24 -2.18 -2.96
N VAL A 152 -12.37 -2.89 -2.93
CA VAL A 152 -12.51 -4.18 -3.62
C VAL A 152 -12.37 -4.00 -5.12
N ASP A 153 -13.08 -3.03 -5.69
CA ASP A 153 -13.11 -2.85 -7.15
C ASP A 153 -11.81 -2.22 -7.68
N THR A 154 -11.15 -1.37 -6.89
CA THR A 154 -9.94 -0.67 -7.34
C THR A 154 -8.68 -1.53 -7.17
N TYR A 155 -8.53 -2.24 -6.04
CA TYR A 155 -7.26 -2.89 -5.69
C TYR A 155 -7.36 -4.40 -5.52
N VAL A 156 -8.42 -4.91 -4.89
CA VAL A 156 -8.44 -6.32 -4.45
C VAL A 156 -8.88 -7.26 -5.57
N ARG A 157 -9.93 -6.93 -6.32
CA ARG A 157 -10.53 -7.81 -7.33
C ARG A 157 -9.52 -8.28 -8.40
N PRO A 158 -8.70 -7.41 -9.02
CA PRO A 158 -7.73 -7.87 -10.01
C PRO A 158 -6.69 -8.85 -9.45
N ILE A 159 -6.23 -8.61 -8.22
CA ILE A 159 -5.27 -9.48 -7.53
C ILE A 159 -5.93 -10.83 -7.21
N MET A 160 -7.19 -10.82 -6.78
CA MET A 160 -7.93 -12.04 -6.43
C MET A 160 -8.25 -12.91 -7.64
N GLU A 161 -8.66 -12.33 -8.76
CA GLU A 161 -8.90 -13.07 -10.00
C GLU A 161 -7.61 -13.77 -10.48
N TRP A 162 -6.49 -13.07 -10.42
CA TRP A 162 -5.18 -13.64 -10.76
C TRP A 162 -4.75 -14.74 -9.78
N LEU A 163 -4.91 -14.52 -8.47
CA LEU A 163 -4.58 -15.49 -7.43
C LEU A 163 -5.42 -16.75 -7.55
N GLN A 164 -6.72 -16.61 -7.82
CA GLN A 164 -7.65 -17.71 -8.02
C GLN A 164 -7.20 -18.60 -9.18
N HIS A 165 -6.93 -18.00 -10.34
CA HIS A 165 -6.45 -18.73 -11.50
C HIS A 165 -5.16 -19.50 -11.18
N THR A 166 -4.17 -18.83 -10.60
CA THR A 166 -2.86 -19.42 -10.28
C THR A 166 -2.98 -20.55 -9.25
N ALA A 167 -3.82 -20.38 -8.22
CA ALA A 167 -4.03 -21.39 -7.20
C ALA A 167 -4.74 -22.63 -7.76
N MET A 168 -5.78 -22.45 -8.58
CA MET A 168 -6.54 -23.55 -9.20
C MET A 168 -5.72 -24.31 -10.27
N GLU A 169 -4.77 -23.66 -10.94
CA GLU A 169 -3.81 -24.36 -11.80
C GLU A 169 -2.79 -25.20 -11.00
N ALA A 170 -2.44 -24.75 -9.81
CA ALA A 170 -1.37 -25.32 -8.99
C ALA A 170 -1.83 -26.39 -8.01
N LEU A 171 -3.07 -26.28 -7.53
CA LEU A 171 -3.63 -27.06 -6.44
C LEU A 171 -4.93 -27.72 -6.91
N PRO A 172 -5.25 -28.92 -6.42
CA PRO A 172 -6.50 -29.59 -6.72
C PRO A 172 -7.65 -28.99 -5.88
N ILE A 173 -7.95 -27.72 -6.09
CA ILE A 173 -9.01 -26.97 -5.40
C ILE A 173 -10.16 -26.65 -6.37
N GLU A 174 -11.39 -26.89 -5.93
CA GLU A 174 -12.59 -26.50 -6.68
C GLU A 174 -12.90 -25.00 -6.51
N GLN A 175 -13.72 -24.45 -7.40
CA GLN A 175 -14.05 -23.02 -7.41
C GLN A 175 -14.75 -22.56 -6.11
N ASN A 176 -15.63 -23.39 -5.55
CA ASN A 176 -16.30 -23.16 -4.26
C ASN A 176 -15.36 -23.36 -3.06
N GLU A 177 -14.25 -24.08 -3.22
CA GLU A 177 -13.24 -24.28 -2.18
C GLU A 177 -12.22 -23.14 -2.14
N PHE A 178 -12.00 -22.45 -3.26
CA PHE A 178 -11.08 -21.32 -3.34
C PHE A 178 -11.38 -20.24 -2.31
N LEU A 179 -12.65 -19.97 -2.02
CA LEU A 179 -13.05 -19.01 -0.98
C LEU A 179 -12.42 -19.36 0.37
N TYR A 180 -12.51 -20.62 0.79
CA TYR A 180 -11.97 -21.08 2.06
C TYR A 180 -10.45 -21.15 2.04
N TRP A 181 -9.86 -21.59 0.93
CA TRP A 181 -8.41 -21.54 0.74
C TRP A 181 -7.88 -20.10 0.84
N TYR A 182 -8.56 -19.14 0.21
CA TYR A 182 -8.22 -17.72 0.27
C TYR A 182 -8.28 -17.18 1.70
N TYR A 183 -9.34 -17.46 2.46
CA TYR A 183 -9.42 -17.00 3.85
C TYR A 183 -8.44 -17.71 4.78
N MET A 184 -8.08 -18.97 4.51
CA MET A 184 -6.96 -19.63 5.20
C MET A 184 -5.63 -18.99 4.85
N PHE A 185 -5.39 -18.68 3.57
CA PHE A 185 -4.20 -17.96 3.13
C PHE A 185 -4.10 -16.58 3.77
N LEU A 186 -5.19 -15.79 3.73
CA LEU A 186 -5.25 -14.48 4.34
C LEU A 186 -5.01 -14.57 5.85
N GLY A 187 -5.78 -15.39 6.56
CA GLY A 187 -5.69 -15.52 8.02
C GLY A 187 -4.33 -16.04 8.48
N SER A 188 -3.83 -17.12 7.88
CA SER A 188 -2.51 -17.65 8.20
C SER A 188 -1.41 -16.65 7.88
N SER A 189 -1.44 -15.98 6.74
CA SER A 189 -0.35 -15.07 6.34
C SER A 189 -0.32 -13.72 7.07
N THR A 190 -1.42 -13.27 7.69
CA THR A 190 -1.51 -11.91 8.25
C THR A 190 -1.78 -11.81 9.74
N THR A 191 -2.62 -12.68 10.32
CA THR A 191 -3.29 -12.37 11.61
C THR A 191 -2.28 -12.21 12.75
N VAL A 192 -1.23 -13.01 12.75
CA VAL A 192 -0.20 -12.99 13.79
C VAL A 192 0.53 -11.64 13.90
N TYR A 193 0.72 -10.93 12.78
CA TYR A 193 1.40 -9.62 12.76
C TYR A 193 0.50 -8.50 13.27
N SER A 194 -0.78 -8.53 12.92
CA SER A 194 -1.77 -7.59 13.46
C SER A 194 -2.01 -7.78 14.97
N MET A 195 -1.66 -8.95 15.51
CA MET A 195 -1.82 -9.32 16.92
C MET A 195 -0.47 -9.49 17.63
N ALA A 196 0.62 -8.91 17.11
CA ALA A 196 1.97 -9.10 17.67
C ALA A 196 2.07 -8.79 19.19
N PRO A 197 1.43 -7.73 19.75
CA PRO A 197 1.45 -7.51 21.19
C PRO A 197 0.78 -8.63 22.00
N GLU A 198 -0.34 -9.16 21.51
CA GLU A 198 -1.05 -10.27 22.15
C GLU A 198 -0.22 -11.56 22.07
N SER A 199 0.34 -11.87 20.90
CA SER A 199 1.23 -13.03 20.72
C SER A 199 2.42 -13.00 21.69
N LYS A 200 3.03 -11.83 21.88
CA LYS A 200 4.13 -11.65 22.84
C LYS A 200 3.70 -11.87 24.29
N LEU A 201 2.51 -11.41 24.67
CA LEU A 201 1.97 -11.60 26.02
C LEU A 201 1.57 -13.07 26.29
N LEU A 202 1.00 -13.75 25.30
CA LEU A 202 0.54 -15.14 25.44
C LEU A 202 1.69 -16.15 25.37
N PHE A 203 2.68 -15.93 24.51
CA PHE A 203 3.69 -16.92 24.17
C PHE A 203 5.12 -16.51 24.52
N GLY A 204 5.35 -15.25 24.91
CA GLY A 204 6.69 -14.73 25.19
C GLY A 204 7.57 -14.57 23.94
N VAL A 205 6.96 -14.59 22.75
CA VAL A 205 7.67 -14.56 21.46
C VAL A 205 7.35 -13.28 20.72
N ASP A 206 8.38 -12.63 20.20
CA ASP A 206 8.22 -11.50 19.29
C ASP A 206 8.15 -12.00 17.84
N VAL A 207 6.93 -12.03 17.32
CA VAL A 207 6.63 -12.55 15.96
C VAL A 207 7.19 -11.69 14.83
N MET A 208 7.69 -10.49 15.16
CA MET A 208 8.35 -9.59 14.22
C MET A 208 9.85 -9.89 14.09
N GLU A 209 10.42 -10.81 14.88
CA GLU A 209 11.81 -11.27 14.71
C GLU A 209 11.99 -12.05 13.40
N GLU A 210 13.09 -11.81 12.68
CA GLU A 210 13.35 -12.41 11.35
C GLU A 210 13.25 -13.95 11.36
N LYS A 211 13.83 -14.62 12.37
CA LYS A 211 13.73 -16.09 12.50
C LYS A 211 12.28 -16.58 12.67
N MET A 212 11.41 -15.78 13.27
CA MET A 212 10.00 -16.11 13.47
C MET A 212 9.22 -15.90 12.17
N ILE A 213 9.53 -14.83 11.44
CA ILE A 213 9.01 -14.59 10.08
C ILE A 213 9.43 -15.74 9.15
N ASP A 214 10.71 -16.14 9.14
CA ASP A 214 11.22 -17.27 8.36
C ASP A 214 10.48 -18.57 8.68
N ARG A 215 10.27 -18.84 9.97
CA ARG A 215 9.54 -20.03 10.41
C ARG A 215 8.08 -19.98 9.97
N HIS A 216 7.44 -18.82 10.07
CA HIS A 216 6.07 -18.61 9.64
C HIS A 216 5.93 -18.78 8.12
N VAL A 217 6.85 -18.21 7.33
CA VAL A 217 6.92 -18.40 5.88
C VAL A 217 6.95 -19.88 5.53
N ALA A 218 7.82 -20.67 6.18
CA ALA A 218 7.93 -22.10 5.93
C ALA A 218 6.63 -22.86 6.25
N LEU A 219 6.10 -22.66 7.46
CA LEU A 219 4.89 -23.35 7.93
C LEU A 219 3.65 -23.02 7.09
N THR A 220 3.44 -21.74 6.77
CA THR A 220 2.29 -21.29 5.99
C THR A 220 2.37 -21.78 4.54
N THR A 221 3.59 -21.81 3.96
CA THR A 221 3.79 -22.38 2.62
C THR A 221 3.51 -23.88 2.60
N GLU A 222 4.04 -24.64 3.57
CA GLU A 222 3.80 -26.08 3.68
C GLU A 222 2.30 -26.38 3.87
N PHE A 223 1.64 -25.66 4.78
CA PHE A 223 0.23 -25.83 5.08
C PHE A 223 -0.67 -25.56 3.86
N LEU A 224 -0.49 -24.44 3.17
CA LEU A 224 -1.37 -24.02 2.07
C LEU A 224 -1.10 -24.77 0.75
N LEU A 225 0.07 -25.40 0.61
CA LEU A 225 0.38 -26.28 -0.51
C LEU A 225 -0.08 -27.72 -0.28
N THR A 226 -0.40 -28.08 0.96
CA THR A 226 -0.93 -29.40 1.30
C THR A 226 -2.40 -29.47 0.91
N ARG A 227 -2.83 -30.64 0.43
CA ARG A 227 -4.17 -30.87 -0.09
C ARG A 227 -5.24 -30.54 0.96
N ILE A 228 -6.17 -29.66 0.63
CA ILE A 228 -7.46 -29.56 1.33
C ILE A 228 -8.29 -30.74 0.83
N GLY A 229 -8.67 -31.64 1.73
CA GLY A 229 -9.44 -32.85 1.41
C GLY A 229 -8.55 -34.06 1.17
N GLY A 230 -8.63 -35.05 2.05
CA GLY A 230 -7.75 -36.22 2.04
C GLY A 230 -7.72 -36.99 0.72
N GLU A 231 -6.67 -37.80 0.60
CA GLU A 231 -6.84 -39.11 -0.01
C GLU A 231 -8.12 -39.71 0.59
N THR A 232 -9.15 -39.88 -0.24
CA THR A 232 -10.04 -41.01 0.01
C THR A 232 -9.14 -42.22 -0.15
N ALA A 233 -8.68 -42.73 0.99
CA ALA A 233 -8.05 -44.04 1.08
C ALA A 233 -8.92 -45.01 0.28
N LYS A 234 -8.36 -45.52 -0.81
CA LYS A 234 -8.83 -46.75 -1.45
C LYS A 234 -8.12 -47.92 -0.82
#